data_AF-A0A257M2B6-F1
#
_entry.id   AF-A0A257M2B6-F1
#
_cell.length_a   1.000
_cell.length_b   1.000
_cell.length_c   1.000
_cell.angle_alpha   90.00
_cell.angle_beta   90.00
_cell.angle_gamma   90.00
#
_symmetry.space_group_name_H-M   'P 1'
#
loop_
_entity.id
_entity.type
_entity.pdbx_description
1 polymer ?
#
loop_
_entity_poly.entity_id
_entity_poly.type
_entity_poly.pdbx_seq_one_letter_code
_entity_poly.pdbx_strand_id
1 'polypeptide(L)'
;IGVLFHDCGKLWENQYAERGFAQGHSLHGEMLGHIPLGIELVNKLWRDVSDSAVASGWVTLEPASEMVRLHLLHLIASHHGEFQFGSPTLPRTPEAFALHHIDNLDAKLEMIHDAYSRANELAEGIYEKQFPLPANLVEPLARFGANDPSNDE
;
A
#
# COMPACT_ATOMS: atom_id res chain seq x y z
N ILE A 1 9.25 -3.87 -7.87
CA ILE A 1 8.60 -2.79 -8.67
C ILE A 1 7.10 -2.69 -8.36
N GLY A 2 6.32 -3.79 -8.37
CA GLY A 2 4.90 -3.74 -7.97
C GLY A 2 4.66 -3.06 -6.62
N VAL A 3 5.37 -3.47 -5.56
CA VAL A 3 5.31 -2.83 -4.23
C VAL A 3 5.56 -1.32 -4.27
N LEU A 4 6.45 -0.83 -5.14
CA LEU A 4 6.76 0.61 -5.21
C LEU A 4 5.68 1.44 -5.91
N PHE A 5 4.96 0.83 -6.87
CA PHE A 5 4.05 1.56 -7.75
C PHE A 5 2.57 1.23 -7.55
N HIS A 6 2.22 0.20 -6.78
CA HIS A 6 0.83 -0.24 -6.63
C HIS A 6 -0.12 0.89 -6.21
N ASP A 7 0.38 1.80 -5.36
CA ASP A 7 -0.35 2.91 -4.78
C ASP A 7 0.05 4.28 -5.33
N CYS A 8 0.81 4.35 -6.43
CA CYS A 8 1.34 5.63 -6.94
C CYS A 8 0.25 6.64 -7.32
N GLY A 9 -0.97 6.18 -7.61
CA GLY A 9 -2.12 7.04 -7.87
C GLY A 9 -2.58 7.85 -6.66
N LYS A 10 -2.21 7.44 -5.43
CA LYS A 10 -2.52 8.20 -4.20
C LYS A 10 -1.94 9.62 -4.23
N LEU A 11 -0.89 9.86 -5.01
CA LEU A 11 -0.31 11.19 -5.22
C LEU A 11 -1.27 12.17 -5.91
N TRP A 12 -2.24 11.68 -6.70
CA TRP A 12 -3.26 12.48 -7.37
C TRP A 12 -4.65 12.33 -6.78
N GLU A 13 -4.90 11.22 -6.06
CA GLU A 13 -6.10 11.01 -5.27
C GLU A 13 -6.08 11.90 -4.00
N ASN A 14 -5.00 11.83 -3.24
CA ASN A 14 -4.86 12.55 -1.98
C ASN A 14 -4.26 13.94 -2.23
N GLN A 15 -4.93 14.97 -1.73
CA GLN A 15 -4.39 16.32 -1.69
C GLN A 15 -4.08 16.71 -0.26
N TYR A 16 -2.81 16.68 0.12
CA TYR A 16 -2.38 17.20 1.42
C TYR A 16 -1.97 18.66 1.29
N ALA A 17 -2.43 19.50 2.22
CA ALA A 17 -1.91 20.85 2.33
C ALA A 17 -0.40 20.82 2.64
N GLU A 18 0.37 21.78 2.15
CA GLU A 18 1.82 21.91 2.46
C GLU A 18 2.09 21.97 3.97
N ARG A 19 1.10 22.40 4.76
CA ARG A 19 1.17 22.45 6.22
C ARG A 19 -0.06 21.77 6.82
N GLY A 20 0.18 20.67 7.53
CA GLY A 20 -0.84 19.93 8.28
C GLY A 20 -1.30 18.65 7.57
N PHE A 21 -2.21 17.93 8.23
CA PHE A 21 -2.76 16.64 7.75
C PHE A 21 -4.17 16.78 7.17
N ALA A 22 -4.60 18.00 6.86
CA ALA A 22 -5.89 18.23 6.24
C ALA A 22 -5.86 17.66 4.82
N GLN A 23 -6.66 16.61 4.59
CA GLN A 23 -6.84 16.01 3.28
C GLN A 23 -7.90 16.82 2.53
N GLY A 24 -7.48 17.55 1.49
CA GLY A 24 -8.36 18.22 0.54
C GLY A 24 -8.99 17.24 -0.44
N HIS A 25 -10.06 17.68 -1.10
CA HIS A 25 -10.79 16.88 -2.07
C HIS A 25 -10.42 17.30 -3.50
N SER A 26 -10.10 16.31 -4.33
CA SER A 26 -9.82 16.47 -5.76
C SER A 26 -10.97 15.92 -6.58
N LEU A 27 -11.48 16.67 -7.57
CA LEU A 27 -12.49 16.12 -8.49
C LEU A 27 -12.01 14.82 -9.16
N HIS A 28 -10.74 14.76 -9.56
CA HIS A 28 -10.17 13.56 -10.19
C HIS A 28 -10.04 12.41 -9.19
N GLY A 29 -9.62 12.69 -7.96
CA GLY A 29 -9.52 11.70 -6.90
C GLY A 29 -10.88 11.09 -6.55
N GLU A 30 -11.88 11.93 -6.35
CA GLU A 30 -13.25 11.52 -6.03
C GLU A 30 -13.94 10.75 -7.17
N MET A 31 -13.64 11.09 -8.43
CA MET A 31 -14.28 10.43 -9.58
C MET A 31 -13.60 9.11 -9.99
N LEU A 32 -12.28 8.99 -9.83
CA LEU A 32 -11.51 7.87 -10.37
C LEU A 32 -10.91 6.97 -9.29
N GLY A 33 -10.44 7.54 -8.19
CA GLY A 33 -9.63 6.85 -7.19
C GLY A 33 -8.19 6.55 -7.66
N HIS A 34 -7.34 6.07 -6.75
CA HIS A 34 -5.92 5.89 -7.03
C HIS A 34 -5.61 4.75 -8.01
N ILE A 35 -6.39 3.67 -8.08
CA ILE A 35 -6.06 2.54 -8.99
C ILE A 35 -6.08 2.98 -10.46
N PRO A 36 -7.17 3.57 -11.01
CA PRO A 36 -7.19 4.04 -12.39
C PRO A 36 -6.15 5.14 -12.65
N LEU A 37 -5.96 6.06 -11.70
CA LEU A 37 -4.96 7.13 -11.79
C LEU A 37 -3.53 6.57 -11.86
N GLY A 38 -3.22 5.55 -11.06
CA GLY A 38 -1.92 4.88 -11.06
C GLY A 38 -1.65 4.12 -12.36
N ILE A 39 -2.67 3.46 -12.91
CA ILE A 39 -2.59 2.80 -14.22
C ILE A 39 -2.33 3.82 -15.34
N GLU A 40 -3.01 4.96 -15.32
CA GLU A 40 -2.81 6.05 -16.29
C GLU A 40 -1.38 6.60 -16.20
N LEU A 41 -0.93 6.93 -14.98
CA LEU A 41 0.41 7.45 -14.72
C LEU A 41 1.50 6.50 -15.23
N VAL A 42 1.43 5.22 -14.84
CA VAL A 42 2.44 4.25 -15.21
C VAL A 42 2.45 3.99 -16.71
N ASN A 43 1.29 3.97 -17.36
CA ASN A 43 1.24 3.86 -18.82
C ASN A 43 1.88 5.06 -19.52
N LYS A 44 1.61 6.28 -19.04
CA LYS A 44 2.20 7.50 -19.59
C LYS A 44 3.73 7.47 -19.45
N LEU A 45 4.22 7.25 -18.23
CA LEU A 45 5.66 7.19 -17.94
C LEU A 45 6.35 6.08 -18.75
N TRP A 46 5.70 4.93 -18.91
CA TRP A 46 6.26 3.86 -19.72
C TRP A 46 6.47 4.27 -21.17
N ARG A 47 5.50 4.97 -21.78
CA ARG A 47 5.61 5.48 -23.15
C ARG A 47 6.72 6.52 -23.26
N ASP A 48 6.74 7.49 -22.35
CA ASP A 48 7.74 8.56 -22.32
C ASP A 48 9.17 7.97 -22.24
N VAL A 49 9.37 6.93 -21.44
CA VAL A 49 10.67 6.25 -21.34
C VAL A 49 10.96 5.39 -22.57
N SER A 50 9.95 4.72 -23.13
CA SER A 50 10.10 3.86 -24.32
C SER A 50 10.57 4.63 -25.55
N ASP A 51 10.18 5.91 -25.67
CA ASP A 51 10.61 6.80 -26.76
C ASP A 51 12.01 7.40 -26.53
N SER A 52 12.62 7.17 -25.36
CA SER A 52 13.93 7.72 -25.02
C SER A 52 15.09 6.87 -25.57
N ALA A 53 16.26 7.49 -25.73
CA ALA A 53 17.49 6.80 -26.13
C ALA A 53 17.90 5.67 -25.17
N VAL A 54 17.48 5.75 -23.91
CA VAL A 54 17.78 4.72 -22.88
C VAL A 54 17.03 3.42 -23.18
N ALA A 55 15.83 3.49 -23.77
CA ALA A 55 15.01 2.32 -24.06
C ALA A 55 15.51 1.51 -25.28
N SER A 56 16.43 2.04 -26.08
CA SER A 56 17.00 1.31 -27.23
C SER A 56 17.67 -0.01 -26.80
N GLY A 57 18.23 -0.06 -25.58
CA GLY A 57 18.82 -1.28 -25.03
C GLY A 57 17.79 -2.34 -24.58
N TRP A 58 16.54 -1.93 -24.35
CA TRP A 58 15.52 -2.82 -23.77
C TRP A 58 15.00 -3.87 -24.75
N VAL A 59 15.10 -3.62 -26.05
CA VAL A 59 14.63 -4.54 -27.11
C VAL A 59 15.29 -5.93 -27.01
N THR A 60 16.49 -5.99 -26.44
CA THR A 60 17.26 -7.23 -26.27
C THR A 60 17.10 -7.90 -24.91
N LEU A 61 16.34 -7.28 -23.99
CA LEU A 61 16.14 -7.79 -22.64
C LEU A 61 14.98 -8.77 -22.58
N GLU A 62 15.11 -9.77 -21.73
CA GLU A 62 14.08 -10.74 -21.40
C GLU A 62 13.73 -10.67 -19.89
N PRO A 63 12.45 -10.74 -19.51
CA PRO A 63 11.28 -10.81 -20.40
C PRO A 63 11.06 -9.51 -21.18
N ALA A 64 10.45 -9.62 -22.36
CA ALA A 64 10.14 -8.48 -23.22
C ALA A 64 9.47 -7.32 -22.45
N SER A 65 9.91 -6.09 -22.72
CA SER A 65 9.45 -4.87 -22.02
C SER A 65 7.94 -4.75 -21.91
N GLU A 66 7.20 -5.06 -22.98
CA GLU A 66 5.73 -5.01 -22.96
C GLU A 66 5.10 -6.03 -21.99
N MET A 67 5.72 -7.19 -21.79
CA MET A 67 5.28 -8.16 -20.79
C MET A 67 5.52 -7.63 -19.38
N VAL A 68 6.67 -6.99 -19.14
CA VAL A 68 6.97 -6.33 -17.85
C VAL A 68 5.97 -5.22 -17.58
N ARG A 69 5.65 -4.40 -18.57
CA ARG A 69 4.63 -3.35 -18.48
C ARG A 69 3.29 -3.93 -18.09
N LEU A 70 2.81 -4.94 -18.83
CA LEU A 70 1.52 -5.58 -18.56
C LEU A 70 1.46 -6.17 -17.15
N HIS A 71 2.54 -6.84 -16.73
CA HIS A 71 2.63 -7.41 -15.38
C HIS A 71 2.57 -6.30 -14.31
N LEU A 72 3.29 -5.19 -14.50
CA LEU A 72 3.23 -4.06 -13.57
C LEU A 72 1.83 -3.45 -13.49
N LEU A 73 1.15 -3.25 -14.62
CA LEU A 73 -0.22 -2.75 -14.62
C LEU A 73 -1.19 -3.71 -13.94
N HIS A 74 -1.00 -5.02 -14.09
CA HIS A 74 -1.79 -6.03 -13.39
C HIS A 74 -1.55 -5.99 -11.88
N LEU A 75 -0.31 -5.80 -11.42
CA LEU A 75 0.00 -5.62 -10.00
C LEU A 75 -0.73 -4.39 -9.43
N ILE A 76 -0.71 -3.26 -10.12
CA ILE A 76 -1.46 -2.05 -9.72
C ILE A 76 -2.97 -2.33 -9.74
N ALA A 77 -3.50 -2.95 -10.80
CA ALA A 77 -4.92 -3.18 -10.95
C ALA A 77 -5.51 -4.24 -9.99
N SER A 78 -4.67 -5.06 -9.35
CA SER A 78 -5.13 -6.20 -8.55
C SER A 78 -4.69 -6.20 -7.09
N HIS A 79 -3.90 -5.21 -6.65
CA HIS A 79 -3.31 -5.24 -5.31
C HIS A 79 -4.35 -5.19 -4.17
N HIS A 80 -5.54 -4.64 -4.40
CA HIS A 80 -6.66 -4.73 -3.44
C HIS A 80 -7.18 -6.17 -3.27
N GLY A 81 -6.81 -7.12 -4.13
CA GLY A 81 -7.00 -8.55 -3.94
C GLY A 81 -8.40 -9.07 -4.27
N GLU A 82 -9.44 -8.32 -3.91
CA GLU A 82 -10.84 -8.76 -4.04
C GLU A 82 -11.73 -7.64 -4.61
N PHE A 83 -12.78 -8.02 -5.34
CA PHE A 83 -13.74 -7.07 -5.88
C PHE A 83 -14.44 -6.25 -4.79
N GLN A 84 -14.70 -6.86 -3.63
CA GLN A 84 -15.32 -6.17 -2.49
C GLN A 84 -14.43 -5.09 -1.88
N PHE A 85 -13.10 -5.18 -2.08
CA PHE A 85 -12.15 -4.16 -1.68
C PHE A 85 -11.93 -3.11 -2.79
N GLY A 86 -12.78 -3.11 -3.84
CA GLY A 86 -12.69 -2.15 -4.94
C GLY A 86 -11.65 -2.49 -6.00
N SER A 87 -11.09 -3.71 -5.98
CA SER A 87 -10.12 -4.15 -6.99
C SER A 87 -10.78 -4.28 -8.37
N PRO A 88 -10.31 -3.60 -9.44
CA PRO A 88 -10.84 -3.79 -10.80
C PRO A 88 -10.61 -5.19 -11.36
N THR A 89 -9.57 -5.87 -10.90
CA THR A 89 -9.26 -7.24 -11.30
C THR A 89 -8.64 -8.03 -10.15
N LEU A 90 -8.66 -9.37 -10.24
CA LEU A 90 -8.11 -10.22 -9.19
C LEU A 90 -6.61 -10.52 -9.40
N PRO A 91 -5.86 -10.83 -8.33
CA PRO A 91 -4.52 -11.37 -8.44
C PRO A 91 -4.51 -12.65 -9.30
N ARG A 92 -3.56 -12.74 -10.21
CA ARG A 92 -3.39 -13.86 -11.16
C ARG A 92 -1.97 -14.40 -11.24
N THR A 93 -1.04 -13.79 -10.53
CA THR A 93 0.36 -14.22 -10.45
C THR A 93 0.79 -14.33 -9.00
N PRO A 94 1.82 -15.13 -8.67
CA PRO A 94 2.34 -15.23 -7.32
C PRO A 94 2.71 -13.87 -6.72
N GLU A 95 3.30 -12.99 -7.53
CA GLU A 95 3.69 -11.63 -7.13
C GLU A 95 2.47 -10.78 -6.78
N ALA A 96 1.36 -10.91 -7.50
CA ALA A 96 0.13 -10.17 -7.21
C ALA A 96 -0.54 -10.64 -5.92
N PHE A 97 -0.56 -11.95 -5.67
CA PHE A 97 -1.05 -12.51 -4.40
C PHE A 97 -0.17 -12.07 -3.23
N ALA A 98 1.15 -12.15 -3.39
CA ALA A 98 2.09 -11.69 -2.38
C ALA A 98 1.91 -10.20 -2.08
N LEU A 99 1.83 -9.36 -3.13
CA LEU A 99 1.63 -7.92 -3.00
C LEU A 99 0.36 -7.59 -2.23
N HIS A 100 -0.77 -8.18 -2.60
CA HIS A 100 -2.03 -7.97 -1.89
C HIS A 100 -1.94 -8.30 -0.39
N HIS A 101 -1.36 -9.44 -0.06
CA HIS A 101 -1.25 -9.86 1.34
C HIS A 101 -0.26 -9.00 2.13
N ILE A 102 0.84 -8.58 1.52
CA ILE A 102 1.82 -7.68 2.14
C ILE A 102 1.18 -6.32 2.43
N ASP A 103 0.49 -5.74 1.45
CA ASP A 103 -0.19 -4.44 1.58
C ASP A 103 -1.27 -4.47 2.68
N ASN A 104 -2.14 -5.48 2.66
CA ASN A 104 -3.18 -5.66 3.68
C ASN A 104 -2.60 -5.91 5.08
N LEU A 105 -1.48 -6.63 5.18
CA LEU A 105 -0.80 -6.86 6.46
C LEU A 105 -0.20 -5.55 6.99
N ASP A 106 0.49 -4.78 6.15
CA ASP A 106 1.10 -3.51 6.50
C ASP A 106 0.05 -2.51 7.02
N ALA A 107 -1.05 -2.35 6.27
CA ALA A 107 -2.17 -1.49 6.69
C ALA A 107 -2.77 -1.89 8.05
N LYS A 108 -2.92 -3.19 8.32
CA LYS A 108 -3.44 -3.68 9.62
C LYS A 108 -2.45 -3.47 10.75
N LEU A 109 -1.16 -3.65 10.52
CA LEU A 109 -0.13 -3.42 11.52
C LEU A 109 -0.06 -1.93 11.88
N GLU A 110 -0.14 -1.05 10.89
CA GLU A 110 -0.21 0.40 11.12
C GLU A 110 -1.45 0.76 11.93
N MET A 111 -2.63 0.25 11.56
CA MET A 111 -3.85 0.47 12.33
C MET A 111 -3.77 -0.01 13.79
N ILE A 112 -3.10 -1.14 14.04
CA ILE A 112 -2.90 -1.66 15.40
C ILE A 112 -1.95 -0.75 16.18
N HIS A 113 -0.84 -0.33 15.56
CA HIS A 113 0.11 0.61 16.16
C HIS A 113 -0.57 1.92 16.56
N ASP A 114 -1.35 2.47 15.63
CA ASP A 114 -2.17 3.68 15.80
C ASP A 114 -3.26 3.53 16.86
N ALA A 115 -3.81 2.32 17.02
CA ALA A 115 -4.83 2.04 18.03
C ALA A 115 -4.22 1.97 19.43
N TYR A 116 -3.03 1.36 19.61
CA TYR A 116 -2.36 1.36 20.92
C TYR A 116 -2.01 2.77 21.42
N SER A 117 -1.74 3.72 20.52
CA SER A 117 -1.41 5.10 20.91
C SER A 117 -2.63 5.99 21.19
N ARG A 118 -3.83 5.62 20.70
CA ARG A 118 -5.02 6.49 20.73
C ARG A 118 -6.24 5.90 21.44
N ALA A 119 -6.34 4.58 21.55
CA ALA A 119 -7.50 3.92 22.12
C ALA A 119 -7.56 4.09 23.65
N ASN A 120 -8.78 4.21 24.18
CA ASN A 120 -8.99 4.25 25.62
C ASN A 120 -8.71 2.87 26.22
N GLU A 121 -8.05 2.85 27.37
CA GLU A 121 -7.90 1.64 28.17
C GLU A 121 -9.21 1.35 28.90
N LEU A 122 -9.77 0.16 28.68
CA LEU A 122 -11.02 -0.31 29.29
C LEU A 122 -10.76 -1.03 30.63
N ALA A 123 -9.65 -1.74 30.69
CA ALA A 123 -9.12 -2.46 31.85
C ALA A 123 -7.61 -2.63 31.64
N GLU A 124 -6.88 -3.03 32.68
CA GLU A 124 -5.42 -3.22 32.64
C GLU A 124 -4.99 -4.03 31.40
N GLY A 125 -4.25 -3.37 30.50
CA GLY A 125 -3.73 -3.96 29.27
C GLY A 125 -4.78 -4.29 28.19
N ILE A 126 -6.02 -3.81 28.33
CA ILE A 126 -7.13 -4.02 27.39
C ILE A 126 -7.60 -2.68 26.85
N TYR A 127 -7.48 -2.50 25.53
CA TYR A 127 -7.81 -1.27 24.84
C TYR A 127 -9.08 -1.40 24.01
N GLU A 128 -9.86 -0.32 23.98
CA GLU A 128 -11.09 -0.22 23.20
C GLU A 128 -10.82 -0.47 21.71
N LYS A 129 -11.64 -1.36 21.12
CA LYS A 129 -11.63 -1.65 19.69
C LYS A 129 -11.73 -0.37 18.86
N GLN A 130 -10.79 -0.21 17.94
CA GLN A 130 -10.81 0.84 16.91
C GLN A 130 -11.29 0.26 15.58
N PHE A 131 -12.35 0.80 14.99
CA PHE A 131 -12.78 0.39 13.66
C PHE A 131 -11.68 0.70 12.62
N PRO A 132 -11.40 -0.17 11.63
CA PRO A 132 -12.05 -1.45 11.31
C PRO A 132 -11.47 -2.71 11.97
N LEU A 133 -10.65 -2.62 13.01
CA LEU A 133 -10.15 -3.81 13.73
C LEU A 133 -11.32 -4.61 14.33
N PRO A 134 -11.28 -5.96 14.30
CA PRO A 134 -12.45 -6.76 14.62
C PRO A 134 -12.73 -6.87 16.12
N ALA A 135 -11.74 -6.68 16.98
CA ALA A 135 -11.80 -6.91 18.42
C ALA A 135 -11.11 -5.82 19.24
N ASN A 136 -11.33 -5.84 20.56
CA ASN A 136 -10.52 -5.07 21.50
C ASN A 136 -9.06 -5.50 21.41
N LEU A 137 -8.15 -4.55 21.59
CA LEU A 137 -6.72 -4.85 21.59
C LEU A 137 -6.27 -5.22 23.01
N VAL A 138 -5.27 -6.08 23.07
CA VAL A 138 -4.62 -6.47 24.31
C VAL A 138 -3.15 -6.13 24.19
N GLU A 139 -2.56 -5.64 25.27
CA GLU A 139 -1.13 -5.31 25.30
C GLU A 139 -0.30 -6.54 24.89
N PRO A 140 0.67 -6.39 23.97
CA PRO A 140 1.53 -7.49 23.59
C PRO A 140 2.45 -7.88 24.76
N LEU A 141 2.91 -9.13 24.74
CA LEU A 141 3.90 -9.58 25.73
C LEU A 141 5.15 -8.71 25.67
N ALA A 142 5.73 -8.44 26.84
CA ALA A 142 7.03 -7.81 26.94
C ALA A 142 8.06 -8.61 26.14
N ARG A 143 9.00 -7.90 25.49
CA ARG A 143 10.14 -8.54 24.82
C ARG A 143 10.89 -9.42 25.82
N PHE A 144 11.35 -10.58 25.36
CA PHE A 144 12.21 -11.43 26.19
C PHE A 144 13.43 -10.63 26.68
N GLY A 145 13.68 -10.63 27.99
CA GLY A 145 14.77 -9.86 28.60
C GLY A 145 14.49 -8.37 28.88
N ALA A 146 13.25 -7.88 28.70
CA ALA A 146 12.89 -6.50 29.04
C ALA A 146 13.03 -6.16 30.52
N ASN A 147 12.84 -7.16 31.39
CA ASN A 147 12.91 -7.04 32.85
C ASN A 147 14.25 -7.55 33.41
N ASP A 148 15.25 -7.78 32.55
CA ASP A 148 16.58 -8.17 33.00
C ASP A 148 17.41 -6.89 33.25
N PRO A 149 17.72 -6.56 34.52
CA PRO A 149 18.47 -5.35 34.86
C PRO A 149 19.91 -5.34 34.32
N SER A 150 20.37 -6.41 33.66
CA SER A 150 21.70 -6.47 33.01
C SER A 150 21.75 -5.95 31.57
N ASN A 151 20.64 -5.48 30.99
CA ASN A 151 20.57 -4.99 29.59
C ASN A 151 20.73 -3.47 29.42
N ASP A 152 21.02 -2.74 30.51
CA ASP A 152 21.26 -1.28 30.51
C ASP A 152 22.77 -0.90 30.51
N GLU A 153 23.65 -1.79 30.05
CA GLU A 153 25.10 -1.52 29.82
C GLU A 153 25.48 -1.48 28.32
#